data_AF-A0A8E2F571-F1
#
_entry.id   AF-A0A8E2F571-F1
#
_cell.length_a   1.000
_cell.length_b   1.000
_cell.length_c   1.000
_cell.angle_alpha   90.00
_cell.angle_beta   90.00
_cell.angle_gamma   90.00
#
_symmetry.space_group_name_H-M   'P 1'
#
loop_
_entity.id
_entity.type
_entity.pdbx_description
1 polymer ?
#
loop_
_entity_poly.entity_id
_entity_poly.type
_entity_poly.pdbx_seq_one_letter_code
_entity_poly.pdbx_strand_id
1 'polypeptide(L)'
;MSDPIEAYGWTAVPRSQSKLLNAAKPKPAVKITTADITTPSSPVAQKIYEYVKAQLPEQTFNHSMRVFYYGSAIIAQHLPHFEPSTETYYLTCLLHDIGTTATNLRATRMSFEFHGGLLALELLQSSGAPKEQAESVCEAIIRHQDLGESGSITTVGQLIQLATVFDNMGMNPELIHKETIESVTAKFPRKRWSSCFAATIREEVGLKPWSHTTAIDGFAEGVESNKLMEPYD
;
A
#
# COMPACT_ATOMS: atom_id res chain seq x y z
N MET A 1 14.26 -24.92 2.17
CA MET A 1 13.48 -23.88 1.48
C MET A 1 12.73 -23.14 2.56
N SER A 2 12.72 -21.81 2.54
CA SER A 2 11.89 -21.03 3.47
C SER A 2 10.42 -21.42 3.30
N ASP A 3 9.65 -21.45 4.39
CA ASP A 3 8.20 -21.68 4.32
C ASP A 3 7.56 -20.57 3.46
N PRO A 4 6.91 -20.89 2.33
CA PRO A 4 6.23 -19.90 1.49
C PRO A 4 5.19 -19.07 2.27
N ILE A 5 4.65 -19.60 3.38
CA ILE A 5 3.68 -18.89 4.21
C ILE A 5 4.31 -17.65 4.82
N GLU A 6 5.46 -17.78 5.48
CA GLU A 6 6.16 -16.66 6.10
C GLU A 6 6.85 -15.79 5.05
N ALA A 7 7.54 -16.42 4.09
CA ALA A 7 8.34 -15.73 3.08
C ALA A 7 7.50 -14.83 2.16
N TYR A 8 6.27 -15.22 1.86
CA TYR A 8 5.36 -14.42 1.03
C TYR A 8 4.22 -13.77 1.82
N GLY A 9 4.29 -13.83 3.15
CA GLY A 9 3.40 -13.08 4.04
C GLY A 9 1.96 -13.58 4.10
N TRP A 10 1.74 -14.87 3.84
CA TRP A 10 0.44 -15.53 4.01
C TRP A 10 0.06 -15.76 5.48
N THR A 11 0.96 -15.48 6.42
CA THR A 11 0.65 -15.56 7.85
C THR A 11 -0.61 -14.76 8.18
N ALA A 12 -1.59 -15.44 8.77
CA ALA A 12 -2.87 -14.81 9.12
C ALA A 12 -2.72 -13.92 10.36
N VAL A 13 -3.18 -12.68 10.24
CA VAL A 13 -3.23 -11.68 11.32
C VAL A 13 -4.63 -11.08 11.42
N PRO A 14 -5.01 -10.45 12.55
CA PRO A 14 -6.29 -9.76 12.66
C PRO A 14 -6.44 -8.68 11.59
N ARG A 15 -7.59 -8.65 10.89
CA ARG A 15 -7.93 -7.57 9.94
C ARG A 15 -8.09 -6.21 10.62
N SER A 16 -8.59 -6.23 11.85
CA SER A 16 -8.71 -5.03 12.68
C SER A 16 -7.33 -4.48 13.03
N GLN A 17 -7.02 -3.29 12.51
CA GLN A 17 -5.78 -2.57 12.82
C GLN A 17 -5.63 -2.38 14.33
N SER A 18 -6.70 -2.02 15.03
CA SER A 18 -6.67 -1.82 16.48
C SER A 18 -6.32 -3.12 17.23
N LYS A 19 -6.88 -4.27 16.85
CA LYS A 19 -6.55 -5.56 17.48
C LYS A 19 -5.10 -5.96 17.22
N LEU A 20 -4.61 -5.79 15.99
CA LEU A 20 -3.22 -6.07 15.66
C LEU A 20 -2.28 -5.19 16.49
N LEU A 21 -2.48 -3.86 16.47
CA LEU A 21 -1.60 -2.91 17.14
C LEU A 21 -1.67 -3.07 18.67
N ASN A 22 -2.84 -3.33 19.25
CA ASN A 22 -2.96 -3.61 20.68
C ASN A 22 -2.17 -4.86 21.10
N ALA A 23 -2.14 -5.90 20.25
CA ALA A 23 -1.33 -7.09 20.50
C ALA A 23 0.18 -6.80 20.35
N ALA A 24 0.56 -5.97 19.37
CA ALA A 24 1.95 -5.57 19.12
C ALA A 24 2.52 -4.61 20.18
N LYS A 25 1.65 -3.87 20.90
CA LYS A 25 2.03 -2.87 21.91
C LYS A 25 3.03 -1.84 21.36
N PRO A 26 2.62 -1.01 20.38
CA PRO A 26 3.51 -0.08 19.70
C PRO A 26 4.21 0.84 20.70
N LYS A 27 5.48 1.09 20.43
CA LYS A 27 6.34 1.98 21.22
C LYS A 27 6.32 3.39 20.61
N PRO A 28 6.75 4.44 21.32
CA PRO A 28 6.91 5.76 20.70
C PRO A 28 7.78 5.68 19.44
N ALA A 29 7.27 6.14 18.30
CA ALA A 29 7.98 6.04 17.03
C ALA A 29 9.36 6.70 17.09
N VAL A 30 10.38 6.01 16.57
CA VAL A 30 11.73 6.55 16.46
C VAL A 30 11.99 6.99 15.03
N LYS A 31 12.95 7.91 14.85
CA LYS A 31 13.37 8.36 13.52
C LYS A 31 13.98 7.19 12.73
N ILE A 32 13.33 6.83 11.63
CA ILE A 32 13.83 5.92 10.59
C ILE A 32 13.72 6.67 9.25
N THR A 33 14.83 7.02 8.63
CA THR A 33 14.88 7.80 7.39
C THR A 33 14.89 6.91 6.16
N THR A 34 14.75 7.51 4.98
CA THR A 34 14.87 6.76 3.71
C THR A 34 16.26 6.14 3.46
N ALA A 35 17.29 6.56 4.21
CA ALA A 35 18.63 5.98 4.16
C ALA A 35 18.78 4.72 5.03
N ASP A 36 17.88 4.54 6.02
CA ASP A 36 17.90 3.39 6.93
C ASP A 36 17.14 2.18 6.36
N ILE A 37 16.41 2.38 5.25
CA ILE A 37 15.57 1.36 4.61
C ILE A 37 16.15 1.01 3.24
N THR A 38 16.50 -0.27 3.08
CA THR A 38 16.95 -0.85 1.80
C THR A 38 15.76 -1.31 0.99
N THR A 39 15.65 -0.84 -0.26
CA THR A 39 14.65 -1.34 -1.20
C THR A 39 15.07 -2.71 -1.75
N PRO A 40 14.15 -3.67 -1.90
CA PRO A 40 14.42 -4.95 -2.55
C PRO A 40 15.01 -4.77 -3.95
N SER A 41 15.99 -5.60 -4.28
CA SER A 41 16.79 -5.50 -5.51
C SER A 41 16.79 -6.80 -6.33
N SER A 42 15.87 -7.72 -6.04
CA SER A 42 15.70 -8.93 -6.85
C SER A 42 15.36 -8.58 -8.31
N PRO A 43 15.62 -9.48 -9.27
CA PRO A 43 15.31 -9.23 -10.67
C PRO A 43 13.83 -8.90 -10.91
N VAL A 44 12.91 -9.51 -10.15
CA VAL A 44 11.48 -9.18 -10.25
C VAL A 44 11.19 -7.79 -9.68
N ALA A 45 11.77 -7.43 -8.52
CA ALA A 45 11.60 -6.11 -7.93
C ALA A 45 12.08 -4.98 -8.85
N GLN A 46 13.21 -5.16 -9.53
CA GLN A 46 13.75 -4.20 -10.50
C GLN A 46 12.83 -4.03 -11.72
N LYS A 47 12.41 -5.15 -12.34
CA LYS A 47 11.49 -5.12 -13.49
C LYS A 47 10.18 -4.42 -13.16
N ILE A 48 9.60 -4.74 -12.00
CA ILE A 48 8.33 -4.14 -11.58
C ILE A 48 8.50 -2.66 -11.26
N TYR A 49 9.58 -2.27 -10.59
CA TYR A 49 9.89 -0.86 -10.35
C TYR A 49 9.97 -0.06 -11.67
N GLU A 50 10.71 -0.57 -12.67
CA GLU A 50 10.81 0.07 -13.98
C GLU A 50 9.47 0.16 -14.69
N TYR A 51 8.68 -0.92 -14.65
CA TYR A 51 7.34 -0.95 -15.22
C TYR A 51 6.43 0.10 -14.59
N VAL A 52 6.29 0.12 -13.26
CA VAL A 52 5.36 1.04 -12.59
C VAL A 52 5.81 2.49 -12.72
N LYS A 53 7.12 2.75 -12.72
CA LYS A 53 7.66 4.10 -12.94
C LYS A 53 7.35 4.63 -14.33
N ALA A 54 7.18 3.75 -15.32
CA ALA A 54 6.78 4.12 -16.67
C ALA A 54 5.25 4.26 -16.84
N GLN A 55 4.46 3.52 -16.06
CA GLN A 55 3.00 3.45 -16.23
C GLN A 55 2.21 4.38 -15.31
N LEU A 56 2.68 4.59 -14.08
CA LEU A 56 1.97 5.39 -13.09
C LEU A 56 2.23 6.89 -13.29
N PRO A 57 1.22 7.74 -13.06
CA PRO A 57 1.46 9.16 -12.84
C PRO A 57 2.46 9.38 -11.69
N GLU A 58 3.24 10.45 -11.76
CA GLU A 58 4.30 10.74 -10.78
C GLU A 58 3.78 10.77 -9.34
N GLN A 59 2.59 11.35 -9.11
CA GLN A 59 1.96 11.42 -7.79
C GLN A 59 1.66 10.02 -7.23
N THR A 60 1.10 9.14 -8.05
CA THR A 60 0.77 7.75 -7.68
C THR A 60 2.03 6.94 -7.45
N PHE A 61 3.05 7.07 -8.31
CA PHE A 61 4.34 6.43 -8.11
C PHE A 61 4.99 6.88 -6.79
N ASN A 62 5.01 8.20 -6.52
CA ASN A 62 5.54 8.72 -5.27
C ASN A 62 4.74 8.21 -4.07
N HIS A 63 3.41 8.15 -4.15
CA HIS A 63 2.56 7.54 -3.12
C HIS A 63 2.94 6.09 -2.84
N SER A 64 3.02 5.24 -3.88
CA SER A 64 3.48 3.85 -3.75
C SER A 64 4.82 3.74 -3.02
N MET A 65 5.77 4.63 -3.33
CA MET A 65 7.06 4.65 -2.65
C MET A 65 6.94 5.12 -1.20
N ARG A 66 6.15 6.16 -0.90
CA ARG A 66 5.92 6.61 0.48
C ARG A 66 5.29 5.49 1.33
N VAL A 67 4.27 4.82 0.80
CA VAL A 67 3.62 3.65 1.42
C VAL A 67 4.64 2.56 1.74
N PHE A 68 5.55 2.25 0.82
CA PHE A 68 6.64 1.30 1.09
C PHE A 68 7.49 1.75 2.30
N TYR A 69 8.00 2.98 2.30
CA TYR A 69 8.86 3.46 3.38
C TYR A 69 8.15 3.54 4.74
N TYR A 70 6.88 3.96 4.77
CA TYR A 70 6.09 3.96 6.01
C TYR A 70 5.85 2.54 6.54
N GLY A 71 5.48 1.60 5.66
CA GLY A 71 5.34 0.20 6.05
C GLY A 71 6.65 -0.42 6.54
N SER A 72 7.77 -0.13 5.89
CA SER A 72 9.10 -0.59 6.35
C SER A 72 9.47 -0.04 7.73
N ALA A 73 9.14 1.22 8.04
CA ALA A 73 9.31 1.78 9.38
C ALA A 73 8.42 1.08 10.42
N ILE A 74 7.16 0.76 10.05
CA ILE A 74 6.25 -0.01 10.91
C ILE A 74 6.78 -1.42 11.17
N ILE A 75 7.29 -2.13 10.15
CA ILE A 75 7.94 -3.43 10.31
C ILE A 75 9.10 -3.31 11.30
N ALA A 76 10.04 -2.39 11.02
CA ALA A 76 11.29 -2.29 11.79
C ALA A 76 11.03 -2.05 13.28
N GLN A 77 9.99 -1.30 13.63
CA GLN A 77 9.75 -0.89 15.00
C GLN A 77 8.65 -1.68 15.72
N HIS A 78 7.52 -1.93 15.06
CA HIS A 78 6.29 -2.41 15.71
C HIS A 78 5.94 -3.85 15.30
N LEU A 79 6.28 -4.25 14.08
CA LEU A 79 5.92 -5.55 13.51
C LEU A 79 7.14 -6.29 12.92
N PRO A 80 8.23 -6.53 13.68
CA PRO A 80 9.47 -7.10 13.12
C PRO A 80 9.28 -8.51 12.54
N HIS A 81 8.27 -9.23 13.00
CA HIS A 81 7.90 -10.55 12.48
C HIS A 81 7.31 -10.51 11.05
N PHE A 82 7.04 -9.33 10.49
CA PHE A 82 6.60 -9.17 9.10
C PHE A 82 7.78 -9.04 8.11
N GLU A 83 9.01 -8.87 8.62
CA GLU A 83 10.23 -8.67 7.81
C GLU A 83 10.44 -9.71 6.68
N PRO A 84 10.16 -11.03 6.88
CA PRO A 84 10.32 -12.01 5.81
C PRO A 84 9.51 -11.71 4.55
N SER A 85 8.42 -10.93 4.66
CA SER A 85 7.52 -10.57 3.56
C SER A 85 7.84 -9.22 2.88
N THR A 86 8.98 -8.59 3.21
CA THR A 86 9.32 -7.22 2.75
C THR A 86 9.36 -7.07 1.23
N GLU A 87 9.87 -8.06 0.48
CA GLU A 87 9.87 -7.99 -0.98
C GLU A 87 8.45 -8.08 -1.56
N THR A 88 7.62 -8.97 -1.02
CA THR A 88 6.20 -9.10 -1.40
C THR A 88 5.44 -7.81 -1.09
N TYR A 89 5.73 -7.18 0.06
CA TYR A 89 5.17 -5.88 0.42
C TYR A 89 5.63 -4.78 -0.54
N TYR A 90 6.90 -4.74 -0.93
CA TYR A 90 7.41 -3.77 -1.90
C TYR A 90 6.69 -3.89 -3.25
N LEU A 91 6.56 -5.11 -3.78
CA LEU A 91 5.81 -5.38 -5.01
C LEU A 91 4.34 -4.95 -4.89
N THR A 92 3.71 -5.21 -3.74
CA THR A 92 2.35 -4.77 -3.44
C THR A 92 2.25 -3.25 -3.46
N CYS A 93 3.16 -2.53 -2.80
CA CYS A 93 3.17 -1.06 -2.77
C CYS A 93 3.26 -0.47 -4.18
N LEU A 94 4.17 -1.00 -5.01
CA LEU A 94 4.38 -0.55 -6.38
C LEU A 94 3.12 -0.75 -7.25
N LEU A 95 2.34 -1.79 -7.01
CA LEU A 95 1.25 -2.22 -7.89
C LEU A 95 -0.16 -1.92 -7.37
N HIS A 96 -0.36 -1.59 -6.08
CA HIS A 96 -1.72 -1.51 -5.51
C HIS A 96 -2.65 -0.53 -6.22
N ASP A 97 -2.10 0.57 -6.72
CA ASP A 97 -2.84 1.60 -7.44
C ASP A 97 -2.75 1.46 -8.97
N ILE A 98 -2.21 0.36 -9.52
CA ILE A 98 -2.11 0.19 -10.99
C ILE A 98 -3.48 0.23 -11.67
N GLY A 99 -4.55 -0.18 -10.97
CA GLY A 99 -5.93 -0.09 -11.45
C GLY A 99 -6.43 1.34 -11.63
N THR A 100 -5.79 2.33 -11.01
CA THR A 100 -6.21 3.75 -11.02
C THR A 100 -5.73 4.54 -12.24
N THR A 101 -4.86 3.98 -13.08
CA THR A 101 -4.41 4.69 -14.29
C THR A 101 -5.60 5.01 -15.20
N ALA A 102 -5.54 6.14 -15.91
CA ALA A 102 -6.63 6.56 -16.80
C ALA A 102 -7.03 5.46 -17.82
N THR A 103 -6.04 4.70 -18.29
CA THR A 103 -6.22 3.53 -19.17
C THR A 103 -6.95 2.41 -18.44
N ASN A 104 -6.46 1.98 -17.27
CA ASN A 104 -7.02 0.81 -16.57
C ASN A 104 -8.40 1.08 -15.96
N LEU A 105 -8.67 2.31 -15.50
CA LEU A 105 -10.00 2.72 -15.02
C LEU A 105 -11.09 2.54 -16.08
N ARG A 106 -10.76 2.77 -17.35
CA ARG A 106 -11.68 2.68 -18.49
C ARG A 106 -11.66 1.34 -19.21
N ALA A 107 -10.63 0.52 -18.98
CA ALA A 107 -10.47 -0.80 -19.62
C ALA A 107 -11.42 -1.86 -19.05
N THR A 108 -12.03 -1.61 -17.89
CA THR A 108 -12.85 -2.58 -17.16
C THR A 108 -14.13 -1.96 -16.56
N ARG A 109 -15.08 -2.83 -16.17
CA ARG A 109 -16.23 -2.47 -15.33
C ARG A 109 -16.09 -2.94 -13.88
N MET A 110 -15.00 -3.62 -13.55
CA MET A 110 -14.68 -4.06 -12.19
C MET A 110 -14.12 -2.90 -11.36
N SER A 111 -14.28 -2.97 -10.03
CA SER A 111 -13.59 -2.08 -9.08
C SER A 111 -12.08 -2.07 -9.34
N PHE A 112 -11.43 -0.92 -9.19
CA PHE A 112 -10.02 -0.77 -9.54
C PHE A 112 -9.09 -1.68 -8.73
N GLU A 113 -9.44 -1.99 -7.46
CA GLU A 113 -8.68 -2.88 -6.58
C GLU A 113 -8.68 -4.31 -7.14
N PHE A 114 -9.83 -4.74 -7.66
CA PHE A 114 -9.99 -6.08 -8.24
C PHE A 114 -9.24 -6.20 -9.56
N HIS A 115 -9.42 -5.22 -10.45
CA HIS A 115 -8.73 -5.23 -11.74
C HIS A 115 -7.21 -5.06 -11.56
N GLY A 116 -6.79 -4.18 -10.65
CA GLY A 116 -5.40 -3.95 -10.30
C GLY A 116 -4.74 -5.21 -9.74
N GLY A 117 -5.41 -5.94 -8.85
CA GLY A 117 -4.93 -7.23 -8.34
C GLY A 117 -4.72 -8.27 -9.44
N LEU A 118 -5.68 -8.39 -10.37
CA LEU A 118 -5.57 -9.31 -11.50
C LEU A 118 -4.43 -8.93 -12.45
N LEU A 119 -4.25 -7.63 -12.74
CA LEU A 119 -3.12 -7.14 -13.54
C LEU A 119 -1.77 -7.42 -12.85
N ALA A 120 -1.70 -7.20 -11.54
CA ALA A 120 -0.50 -7.48 -10.76
C ALA A 120 -0.14 -8.97 -10.77
N LEU A 121 -1.14 -9.85 -10.64
CA LEU A 121 -0.95 -11.30 -10.70
C LEU A 121 -0.31 -11.73 -12.02
N GLU A 122 -0.89 -11.31 -13.15
CA GLU A 122 -0.40 -11.64 -14.49
C GLU A 122 1.00 -11.07 -14.75
N LEU A 123 1.21 -9.81 -14.37
CA LEU A 123 2.50 -9.12 -14.55
C LEU A 123 3.61 -9.80 -13.74
N LEU A 124 3.34 -10.19 -12.50
CA LEU A 124 4.34 -10.83 -11.64
C LEU A 124 4.69 -12.23 -12.12
N GLN A 125 3.69 -13.04 -12.49
CA GLN A 125 3.92 -14.38 -13.03
C GLN A 125 4.73 -14.33 -14.33
N SER A 126 4.40 -13.42 -15.24
CA SER A 126 5.16 -13.23 -16.49
C SER A 126 6.56 -12.63 -16.27
N SER A 127 6.76 -11.91 -15.17
CA SER A 127 8.06 -11.32 -14.79
C SER A 127 9.01 -12.31 -14.09
N GLY A 128 8.51 -13.50 -13.75
CA GLY A 128 9.27 -14.58 -13.11
C GLY A 128 9.15 -14.64 -11.58
N ALA A 129 8.12 -14.00 -11.01
CA ALA A 129 7.82 -14.14 -9.59
C ALA A 129 7.37 -15.59 -9.28
N PRO A 130 7.73 -16.14 -8.10
CA PRO A 130 7.09 -17.34 -7.56
C PRO A 130 5.57 -17.17 -7.50
N LYS A 131 4.83 -18.25 -7.79
CA LYS A 131 3.37 -18.22 -7.88
C LYS A 131 2.74 -17.71 -6.57
N GLU A 132 3.20 -18.23 -5.45
CA GLU A 132 2.72 -17.92 -4.11
C GLU A 132 2.98 -16.44 -3.73
N GLN A 133 4.04 -15.84 -4.27
CA GLN A 133 4.33 -14.41 -4.09
C GLN A 133 3.37 -13.56 -4.93
N ALA A 134 3.17 -13.90 -6.20
CA ALA A 134 2.26 -13.19 -7.09
C ALA A 134 0.81 -13.24 -6.58
N GLU A 135 0.39 -14.40 -6.07
CA GLU A 135 -0.93 -14.58 -5.43
C GLU A 135 -1.06 -13.74 -4.15
N SER A 136 0.00 -13.65 -3.33
CA SER A 136 -0.02 -12.82 -2.11
C SER A 136 -0.16 -11.34 -2.42
N VAL A 137 0.56 -10.86 -3.45
CA VAL A 137 0.41 -9.48 -3.95
C VAL A 137 -1.01 -9.24 -4.45
N CYS A 138 -1.56 -10.16 -5.26
CA CYS A 138 -2.93 -10.05 -5.76
C CYS A 138 -3.96 -9.96 -4.63
N GLU A 139 -3.90 -10.87 -3.66
CA GLU A 139 -4.78 -10.87 -2.47
C GLU A 139 -4.68 -9.56 -1.70
N ALA A 140 -3.46 -9.08 -1.43
CA ALA A 140 -3.23 -7.84 -0.70
C ALA A 140 -3.77 -6.62 -1.45
N ILE A 141 -3.59 -6.55 -2.77
CA ILE A 141 -4.13 -5.46 -3.60
C ILE A 141 -5.65 -5.50 -3.63
N ILE A 142 -6.27 -6.67 -3.83
CA ILE A 142 -7.74 -6.79 -3.83
C ILE A 142 -8.34 -6.26 -2.54
N ARG A 143 -7.65 -6.47 -1.42
CA ARG A 143 -8.13 -6.16 -0.07
C ARG A 143 -7.56 -4.88 0.53
N HIS A 144 -6.76 -4.09 -0.19
CA HIS A 144 -6.09 -2.92 0.41
C HIS A 144 -7.05 -1.81 0.86
N GLN A 145 -8.29 -1.80 0.35
CA GLN A 145 -9.38 -0.90 0.79
C GLN A 145 -10.44 -1.61 1.67
N ASP A 146 -10.31 -2.92 1.87
CA ASP A 146 -11.24 -3.74 2.65
C ASP A 146 -10.93 -3.60 4.17
N LEU A 147 -11.19 -2.41 4.71
CA LEU A 147 -11.01 -2.10 6.14
C LEU A 147 -12.12 -2.75 7.00
N GLY A 148 -11.78 -3.14 8.23
CA GLY A 148 -12.77 -3.32 9.30
C GLY A 148 -12.41 -4.31 10.40
N GLU A 149 -13.40 -4.64 11.25
CA GLU A 149 -13.13 -5.05 12.64
C GLU A 149 -13.13 -6.55 12.95
N SER A 150 -13.53 -7.39 11.99
CA SER A 150 -13.65 -8.85 12.15
C SER A 150 -12.87 -9.62 11.10
N GLY A 151 -12.53 -10.88 11.43
CA GLY A 151 -11.83 -11.78 10.53
C GLY A 151 -10.31 -11.59 10.51
N SER A 152 -9.68 -12.28 9.55
CA SER A 152 -8.23 -12.28 9.35
C SER A 152 -7.85 -11.80 7.95
N ILE A 153 -6.60 -11.41 7.81
CA ILE A 153 -5.94 -11.01 6.57
C ILE A 153 -4.48 -11.48 6.60
N THR A 154 -3.80 -11.43 5.46
CA THR A 154 -2.36 -11.70 5.35
C THR A 154 -1.52 -10.60 6.00
N THR A 155 -0.27 -10.88 6.37
CA THR A 155 0.62 -9.83 6.92
C THR A 155 0.84 -8.71 5.91
N VAL A 156 1.01 -9.05 4.63
CA VAL A 156 1.16 -8.08 3.54
C VAL A 156 -0.11 -7.25 3.36
N GLY A 157 -1.29 -7.90 3.39
CA GLY A 157 -2.58 -7.23 3.31
C GLY A 157 -2.82 -6.25 4.46
N GLN A 158 -2.46 -6.64 5.68
CA GLN A 158 -2.59 -5.75 6.84
C GLN A 158 -1.62 -4.57 6.78
N LEU A 159 -0.39 -4.81 6.32
CA LEU A 159 0.62 -3.77 6.23
C LEU A 159 0.30 -2.74 5.15
N ILE A 160 -0.19 -3.18 3.98
CA ILE A 160 -0.62 -2.25 2.92
C ILE A 160 -1.80 -1.40 3.39
N GLN A 161 -2.75 -1.98 4.13
CA GLN A 161 -3.84 -1.19 4.73
C GLN A 161 -3.29 -0.13 5.70
N LEU A 162 -2.45 -0.51 6.67
CA LEU A 162 -1.87 0.42 7.64
C LEU A 162 -1.14 1.60 6.96
N ALA A 163 -0.31 1.31 5.97
CA ALA A 163 0.51 2.33 5.31
C ALA A 163 -0.29 3.22 4.34
N THR A 164 -1.26 2.65 3.61
CA THR A 164 -2.13 3.44 2.71
C THR A 164 -3.05 4.37 3.49
N VAL A 165 -3.70 3.92 4.58
CA VAL A 165 -4.55 4.80 5.40
C VAL A 165 -3.73 5.87 6.12
N PHE A 166 -2.47 5.58 6.47
CA PHE A 166 -1.56 6.58 7.01
C PHE A 166 -1.26 7.70 5.99
N ASP A 167 -0.85 7.36 4.76
CA ASP A 167 -0.51 8.38 3.76
C ASP A 167 -1.75 9.12 3.18
N ASN A 168 -2.89 8.44 3.12
CA ASN A 168 -4.13 8.96 2.53
C ASN A 168 -4.99 9.72 3.53
N MET A 169 -5.15 9.21 4.75
CA MET A 169 -6.07 9.77 5.77
C MET A 169 -5.39 10.17 7.08
N GLY A 170 -4.07 9.96 7.23
CA GLY A 170 -3.34 10.33 8.43
C GLY A 170 -3.65 9.45 9.65
N MET A 171 -4.19 8.26 9.42
CA MET A 171 -4.54 7.31 10.51
C MET A 171 -3.29 6.69 11.14
N ASN A 172 -3.40 6.34 12.43
CA ASN A 172 -2.32 5.77 13.25
C ASN A 172 -1.02 6.64 13.24
N PRO A 173 -1.12 7.98 13.44
CA PRO A 173 0.02 8.88 13.32
C PRO A 173 1.17 8.55 14.29
N GLU A 174 0.86 7.90 15.42
CA GLU A 174 1.81 7.48 16.44
C GLU A 174 2.81 6.41 15.97
N LEU A 175 2.53 5.73 14.85
CA LEU A 175 3.39 4.67 14.33
C LEU A 175 4.64 5.20 13.62
N ILE A 176 4.61 6.44 13.13
CA ILE A 176 5.66 7.03 12.29
C ILE A 176 6.16 8.33 12.91
N HIS A 177 7.48 8.44 13.08
CA HIS A 177 8.08 9.64 13.62
C HIS A 177 8.00 10.81 12.62
N LYS A 178 7.83 12.05 13.10
CA LYS A 178 7.73 13.23 12.22
C LYS A 178 8.90 13.36 11.23
N GLU A 179 10.13 13.19 11.70
CA GLU A 179 11.32 13.26 10.83
C GLU A 179 11.40 12.11 9.81
N THR A 180 10.71 10.98 10.06
CA THR A 180 10.52 9.93 9.04
C THR A 180 9.60 10.44 7.94
N ILE A 181 8.48 11.09 8.29
CA ILE A 181 7.59 11.72 7.31
C ILE A 181 8.35 12.72 6.46
N GLU A 182 9.08 13.64 7.10
CA GLU A 182 9.89 14.67 6.43
C GLU A 182 10.94 14.05 5.48
N SER A 183 11.66 13.01 5.93
CA SER A 183 12.63 12.33 5.06
C SER A 183 11.97 11.66 3.85
N VAL A 184 10.82 11.02 4.04
CA VAL A 184 10.11 10.29 3.00
C VAL A 184 9.48 11.24 1.98
N THR A 185 8.82 12.31 2.43
CA THR A 185 8.20 13.31 1.54
C THR A 185 9.23 14.17 0.83
N ALA A 186 10.41 14.39 1.41
CA ALA A 186 11.53 15.03 0.72
C ALA A 186 12.04 14.19 -0.47
N LYS A 187 12.09 12.86 -0.32
CA LYS A 187 12.55 11.94 -1.38
C LYS A 187 11.45 11.62 -2.40
N PHE A 188 10.20 11.51 -1.95
CA PHE A 188 9.02 11.21 -2.78
C PHE A 188 7.92 12.26 -2.55
N PRO A 189 8.04 13.44 -3.17
CA PRO A 189 7.12 14.56 -2.95
C PRO A 189 5.66 14.20 -3.21
N ARG A 190 4.74 14.72 -2.39
CA ARG A 190 3.29 14.44 -2.49
C ARG A 190 2.66 15.05 -3.74
N LYS A 191 3.01 16.29 -4.07
CA LYS A 191 2.55 16.98 -5.28
C LYS A 191 1.01 17.05 -5.36
N ARG A 192 0.40 17.53 -4.27
CA ARG A 192 -1.04 17.65 -4.03
C ARG A 192 -1.74 16.29 -4.08
N TRP A 193 -1.10 15.28 -3.50
CA TRP A 193 -1.56 13.89 -3.51
C TRP A 193 -2.99 13.77 -3.00
N SER A 194 -3.33 14.49 -1.93
CA SER A 194 -4.68 14.42 -1.37
C SER A 194 -5.76 14.79 -2.39
N SER A 195 -5.57 15.92 -3.09
CA SER A 195 -6.51 16.34 -4.15
C SER A 195 -6.48 15.43 -5.38
N CYS A 196 -5.30 14.90 -5.73
CA CYS A 196 -5.12 13.99 -6.86
C CYS A 196 -5.90 12.70 -6.63
N PHE A 197 -5.70 12.07 -5.47
CA PHE A 197 -6.33 10.79 -5.16
C PHE A 197 -7.85 10.93 -4.90
N ALA A 198 -8.29 12.03 -4.28
CA ALA A 198 -9.71 12.33 -4.16
C ALA A 198 -10.41 12.48 -5.52
N ALA A 199 -9.74 13.08 -6.52
CA ALA A 199 -10.25 13.12 -7.88
C ALA A 199 -10.35 11.71 -8.50
N THR A 200 -9.33 10.87 -8.32
CA THR A 200 -9.35 9.46 -8.75
C THR A 200 -10.51 8.68 -8.11
N ILE A 201 -10.75 8.84 -6.80
CA ILE A 201 -11.88 8.20 -6.10
C ILE A 201 -13.21 8.62 -6.73
N ARG A 202 -13.41 9.92 -6.98
CA ARG A 202 -14.64 10.41 -7.61
C ARG A 202 -14.78 9.92 -9.05
N GLU A 203 -13.69 9.79 -9.80
CA GLU A 203 -13.69 9.23 -11.14
C GLU A 203 -14.05 7.73 -11.13
N GLU A 204 -13.48 6.94 -10.22
CA GLU A 204 -13.83 5.53 -10.02
C GLU A 204 -15.32 5.37 -9.79
N VAL A 205 -15.88 6.11 -8.81
CA VAL A 205 -17.31 6.06 -8.47
C VAL A 205 -18.18 6.56 -9.62
N GLY A 206 -17.75 7.58 -10.35
CA GLY A 206 -18.48 8.11 -11.50
C GLY A 206 -18.54 7.13 -12.68
N LEU A 207 -17.45 6.42 -12.96
CA LEU A 207 -17.36 5.42 -14.03
C LEU A 207 -18.02 4.09 -13.65
N LYS A 208 -17.92 3.72 -12.37
CA LYS A 208 -18.32 2.44 -11.79
C LYS A 208 -19.06 2.68 -10.47
N PRO A 209 -20.34 3.11 -10.50
CA PRO A 209 -21.11 3.40 -9.28
C PRO A 209 -21.45 2.17 -8.42
N TRP A 210 -21.05 0.98 -8.87
CA TRP A 210 -21.14 -0.29 -8.14
C TRP A 210 -19.76 -0.77 -7.62
N SER A 211 -18.71 0.04 -7.76
CA SER A 211 -17.36 -0.32 -7.34
C SER A 211 -17.28 -0.51 -5.83
N HIS A 212 -16.31 -1.31 -5.39
CA HIS A 212 -16.05 -1.54 -3.98
C HIS A 212 -15.68 -0.23 -3.24
N THR A 213 -15.06 0.73 -3.93
CA THR A 213 -14.76 2.07 -3.39
C THR A 213 -15.97 2.78 -2.80
N THR A 214 -17.21 2.51 -3.27
CA THR A 214 -18.43 3.09 -2.67
C THR A 214 -18.74 2.55 -1.28
N ALA A 215 -18.08 1.49 -0.82
CA ALA A 215 -18.26 0.95 0.53
C ALA A 215 -17.55 1.78 1.61
N ILE A 216 -16.68 2.72 1.22
CA ILE A 216 -16.00 3.64 2.14
C ILE A 216 -16.75 4.99 2.11
N ASP A 217 -17.58 5.22 3.13
CA ASP A 217 -18.35 6.45 3.26
C ASP A 217 -17.42 7.68 3.41
N GLY A 218 -17.65 8.70 2.58
CA GLY A 218 -16.90 9.96 2.63
C GLY A 218 -15.42 9.84 2.30
N PHE A 219 -15.03 8.83 1.50
CA PHE A 219 -13.62 8.51 1.28
C PHE A 219 -12.83 9.67 0.65
N ALA A 220 -13.34 10.29 -0.41
CA ALA A 220 -12.68 11.41 -1.09
C ALA A 220 -12.49 12.60 -0.14
N GLU A 221 -13.53 12.91 0.65
CA GLU A 221 -13.51 14.00 1.64
C GLU A 221 -12.54 13.69 2.79
N GLY A 222 -12.46 12.44 3.22
CA GLY A 222 -11.50 11.96 4.23
C GLY A 222 -10.05 12.13 3.77
N VAL A 223 -9.77 11.83 2.50
CA VAL A 223 -8.45 12.05 1.88
C VAL A 223 -8.12 13.54 1.80
N GLU A 224 -9.05 14.38 1.37
CA GLU A 224 -8.85 15.84 1.28
C GLU A 224 -8.65 16.50 2.64
N SER A 225 -9.19 15.90 3.70
CA SER A 225 -9.12 16.42 5.07
C SER A 225 -7.95 15.85 5.89
N ASN A 226 -6.98 15.17 5.25
CA ASN A 226 -5.79 14.62 5.89
C ASN A 226 -4.88 15.70 6.51
N LYS A 227 -5.13 16.03 7.77
CA LYS A 227 -4.39 17.04 8.55
C LYS A 227 -2.95 16.66 8.87
N LEU A 228 -2.65 15.37 8.96
CA LEU A 228 -1.28 14.91 9.20
C LEU A 228 -0.37 15.28 8.02
N MET A 229 -0.89 15.12 6.80
CA MET A 229 -0.12 15.28 5.58
C MET A 229 -0.24 16.66 4.92
N GLU A 230 -1.19 17.50 5.33
CA GLU A 230 -1.39 18.87 4.84
C GLU A 230 -0.10 19.72 4.74
N PRO A 231 0.85 19.68 5.70
CA PRO A 231 2.10 20.43 5.59
C PRO A 231 3.05 19.97 4.47
N TYR A 232 2.82 18.79 3.89
CA TYR A 232 3.70 18.16 2.91
C TYR A 232 3.04 18.00 1.53
N ASP A 233 1.78 18.41 1.37
CA ASP A 233 0.97 18.15 0.17
C ASP A 233 1.38 19.02 -1.04
#